data_AF-A0A484RCH2-F1
#
_entry.id   AF-A0A484RCH2-F1
#
_cell.length_a   1.000
_cell.length_b   1.000
_cell.length_c   1.000
_cell.angle_alpha   90.00
_cell.angle_beta   90.00
_cell.angle_gamma   90.00
#
_symmetry.space_group_name_H-M   'P 1'
#
loop_
_entity.id
_entity.type
_entity.pdbx_description
1 polymer ?
#
loop_
_entity_poly.entity_id
_entity_poly.type
_entity_poly.pdbx_seq_one_letter_code
_entity_poly.pdbx_strand_id
1 'polypeptide(L)'
;MHYNCINMRLKTHGGLWGWEFEKGSRPLNVHVEGQLAFNSFYDCLDAAVAGLGVVCVPKELAQPYIRAGHLVPVLKDWWPLWSGFHL
;
A
#
# COMPACT_ATOMS: atom_id res chain seq x y z
N MET A 1 -5.44 -8.16 -16.65
CA MET A 1 -5.46 -6.77 -16.16
C MET A 1 -4.15 -6.54 -15.42
N HIS A 2 -3.32 -5.64 -15.92
CA HIS A 2 -2.06 -5.26 -15.29
C HIS A 2 -2.32 -3.93 -14.58
N TYR A 3 -2.16 -3.88 -13.26
CA TYR A 3 -2.23 -2.63 -12.50
C TYR A 3 -0.81 -2.10 -12.31
N ASN A 4 -0.61 -0.81 -12.58
CA ASN A 4 0.65 -0.16 -12.30
C ASN A 4 0.81 -0.06 -10.78
N CYS A 5 1.58 -0.95 -10.17
CA CYS A 5 1.82 -0.92 -8.75
C CYS A 5 2.89 0.13 -8.43
N ILE A 6 2.68 0.86 -7.34
CA ILE A 6 3.63 1.81 -6.76
C ILE A 6 4.24 1.13 -5.54
N ASN A 7 5.56 0.96 -5.58
CA ASN A 7 6.31 0.28 -4.53
C ASN A 7 6.90 1.28 -3.52
N MET A 8 6.93 0.90 -2.25
CA MET A 8 7.72 1.60 -1.25
C MET A 8 9.05 0.86 -1.06
N ARG A 9 10.16 1.58 -1.12
CA ARG A 9 11.50 1.04 -0.89
C ARG A 9 11.92 1.31 0.55
N LEU A 10 12.29 0.24 1.23
CA LEU A 10 12.82 0.28 2.58
C LEU A 10 14.22 0.89 2.58
N LYS A 11 14.41 1.92 3.40
CA LYS A 11 15.70 2.61 3.56
C LYS A 11 16.80 1.69 4.10
N THR A 12 16.41 0.70 4.90
CA THR A 12 17.30 -0.33 5.43
C THR A 12 17.27 -1.54 4.52
N HIS A 13 18.43 -1.90 3.95
CA HIS A 13 18.64 -3.05 3.05
C HIS A 13 18.08 -2.94 1.62
N GLY A 14 17.47 -1.81 1.23
CA GLY A 14 17.12 -1.52 -0.16
C GLY A 14 16.01 -2.40 -0.77
N GLY A 15 15.38 -3.25 0.05
CA GLY A 15 14.25 -4.09 -0.35
C GLY A 15 12.99 -3.27 -0.61
N LEU A 16 12.03 -3.86 -1.33
CA LEU A 16 10.70 -3.30 -1.44
C LEU A 16 9.85 -3.76 -0.25
N TRP A 17 8.99 -2.87 0.23
CA TRP A 17 7.95 -3.21 1.18
C TRP A 17 7.00 -4.25 0.57
N GLY A 18 6.86 -5.39 1.22
CA GLY A 18 5.88 -6.40 0.83
C GLY A 18 4.48 -5.89 1.09
N TRP A 19 3.59 -6.02 0.11
CA TRP A 19 2.19 -5.66 0.30
C TRP A 19 1.54 -6.70 1.21
N GLU A 20 1.12 -6.25 2.39
CA GLU A 20 0.58 -7.09 3.45
C GLU A 20 -0.94 -7.21 3.28
N PHE A 21 -1.40 -8.44 3.08
CA PHE A 21 -2.81 -8.79 2.95
C PHE A 21 -3.18 -9.88 3.95
N GLU A 22 -4.44 -9.94 4.32
CA GLU A 22 -4.98 -10.98 5.18
C GLU A 22 -6.35 -11.40 4.70
N LYS A 23 -6.62 -12.71 4.61
CA LYS A 23 -7.96 -13.23 4.37
C LYS A 23 -8.32 -14.25 5.43
N GLY A 24 -9.12 -13.84 6.41
CA GLY A 24 -9.38 -14.64 7.61
C GLY A 24 -8.11 -14.74 8.46
N SER A 25 -7.65 -15.95 8.77
CA SER A 25 -6.42 -16.16 9.57
C SER A 25 -5.15 -16.35 8.72
N ARG A 26 -5.21 -16.07 7.41
CA ARG A 26 -4.10 -16.33 6.49
C ARG A 26 -3.43 -15.02 6.07
N PRO A 27 -2.25 -14.70 6.61
CA PRO A 27 -1.44 -13.59 6.11
C PRO A 27 -0.86 -13.92 4.74
N LEU A 28 -0.77 -12.92 3.88
CA LEU A 28 -0.21 -13.01 2.54
C LEU A 28 0.63 -11.77 2.28
N ASN A 29 1.94 -11.97 2.12
CA ASN A 29 2.87 -10.92 1.70
C ASN A 29 3.12 -11.04 0.20
N VAL A 30 2.74 -10.01 -0.56
CA VAL A 30 2.88 -9.98 -2.02
C VAL A 30 3.98 -9.02 -2.41
N HIS A 31 4.95 -9.51 -3.17
CA HIS A 31 5.88 -8.66 -3.89
C HIS A 31 5.28 -8.36 -5.25
N VAL A 32 5.03 -7.09 -5.54
CA VAL A 32 4.44 -6.65 -6.79
C VAL A 32 5.48 -6.02 -7.69
N GLU A 33 5.39 -6.32 -8.98
CA GLU A 33 6.14 -5.60 -10.00
C GLU A 33 5.48 -4.25 -10.27
N GLY A 34 6.28 -3.20 -10.43
CA GLY A 34 5.78 -1.85 -10.57
C GLY A 34 6.85 -0.93 -11.15
N GLN A 35 6.42 0.02 -11.99
CA GLN A 35 7.34 0.95 -12.67
C GLN A 35 7.83 2.07 -11.74
N LEU A 36 7.14 2.31 -10.63
CA LEU A 36 7.46 3.36 -9.65
C LEU A 36 7.86 2.73 -8.31
N ALA A 37 8.93 3.26 -7.73
CA ALA A 37 9.31 2.98 -6.35
C ALA A 37 9.77 4.27 -5.65
N PHE A 38 9.24 4.54 -4.45
CA PHE A 38 9.61 5.70 -3.64
C PHE A 38 10.11 5.30 -2.26
N ASN A 39 10.80 6.18 -1.56
CA ASN A 39 11.40 5.89 -0.25
C ASN A 39 10.53 6.37 0.94
N SER A 40 9.27 6.75 0.68
CA SER A 40 8.32 7.30 1.64
C SER A 40 6.89 6.94 1.25
N PHE A 41 6.03 6.64 2.23
CA PHE A 41 4.61 6.42 1.98
C PHE A 41 3.88 7.68 1.48
N TYR A 42 4.34 8.87 1.87
CA TYR A 42 3.76 10.13 1.40
C TYR A 42 3.98 10.31 -0.11
N ASP A 43 5.19 10.06 -0.61
CA ASP A 43 5.49 10.12 -2.05
C ASP A 43 4.67 9.08 -2.84
N CYS A 44 4.48 7.89 -2.26
CA CYS A 44 3.65 6.86 -2.87
C CYS A 44 2.17 7.27 -2.94
N LEU A 45 1.67 7.95 -1.89
CA LEU A 45 0.31 8.49 -1.83
C LEU A 45 0.11 9.61 -2.87
N ASP A 46 1.06 10.54 -2.97
CA ASP A 46 1.01 11.61 -3.97
C ASP A 46 0.98 11.06 -5.40
N ALA A 47 1.79 10.02 -5.67
CA ALA A 47 1.76 9.32 -6.96
C ALA A 47 0.41 8.63 -7.23
N ALA A 48 -0.20 8.01 -6.22
CA ALA A 48 -1.52 7.40 -6.35
C ALA A 48 -2.62 8.44 -6.59
N VAL A 49 -2.58 9.57 -5.88
CA VAL A 49 -3.51 10.71 -6.08
C VAL A 49 -3.35 11.31 -7.47
N ALA A 50 -2.12 11.35 -8.00
CA ALA A 50 -1.84 11.76 -9.38
C ALA A 50 -2.29 10.73 -10.45
N GLY A 51 -2.89 9.60 -10.05
CA GLY A 51 -3.40 8.58 -10.96
C GLY A 51 -2.32 7.67 -11.55
N LEU A 52 -1.12 7.62 -10.97
CA LEU A 52 0.00 6.86 -11.51
C LEU A 52 -0.08 5.36 -11.19
N GLY A 53 -0.97 4.93 -10.29
CA GLY A 53 -1.09 3.52 -9.96
C GLY A 53 -1.83 3.19 -8.66
N VAL A 54 -1.66 1.94 -8.23
CA VAL A 54 -2.19 1.38 -6.98
C VAL A 54 -1.05 1.29 -5.96
N VAL A 55 -1.34 1.63 -4.71
CA VAL A 55 -0.38 1.58 -3.61
C VAL A 55 -0.95 0.83 -2.41
N CYS A 56 -0.10 0.07 -1.72
CA CYS A 56 -0.40 -0.48 -0.39
C CYS A 56 0.32 0.37 0.68
N VAL A 57 -0.45 1.03 1.55
CA VAL A 57 0.05 1.91 2.62
C VAL A 57 -0.75 1.69 3.91
N PRO A 58 -0.22 2.11 5.08
CA PRO A 58 -0.99 2.16 6.32
C PRO A 58 -2.29 2.94 6.15
N LYS A 59 -3.39 2.38 6.67
CA LYS A 59 -4.74 2.92 6.52
C LYS A 59 -4.84 4.36 7.04
N GLU A 60 -4.18 4.64 8.16
CA GLU A 60 -4.16 5.94 8.82
C GLU A 60 -3.62 7.04 7.90
N LEU A 61 -2.62 6.71 7.07
CA LEU A 61 -2.04 7.63 6.10
C LEU A 61 -2.95 7.86 4.88
N ALA A 62 -3.66 6.82 4.42
CA ALA A 62 -4.58 6.93 3.28
C ALA A 62 -5.94 7.58 3.67
N GLN A 63 -6.34 7.50 4.93
CA GLN A 63 -7.68 7.89 5.41
C GLN A 63 -8.08 9.34 5.04
N PRO A 64 -7.21 10.36 5.14
CA PRO A 64 -7.55 11.73 4.73
C PRO A 64 -7.89 11.83 3.24
N TYR A 65 -7.09 11.19 2.38
CA TYR A 65 -7.26 11.21 0.93
C TYR A 65 -8.51 10.43 0.49
N ILE A 66 -8.82 9.32 1.17
CA ILE A 66 -10.06 8.57 0.93
C ILE A 66 -11.28 9.41 1.31
N ARG A 67 -11.27 10.08 2.47
CA ARG A 67 -12.39 10.94 2.90
C ARG A 67 -12.59 12.14 1.96
N ALA A 68 -11.51 12.67 1.40
CA ALA A 68 -11.56 13.75 0.41
C ALA A 68 -11.97 13.27 -1.00
N GLY A 69 -12.11 11.96 -1.23
CA GLY A 69 -12.46 11.40 -2.53
C GLY A 69 -11.31 11.33 -3.54
N HIS A 70 -10.07 11.59 -3.10
CA HIS A 70 -8.88 11.50 -3.96
C HIS A 70 -8.41 10.06 -4.18
N LEU A 71 -8.69 9.17 -3.23
CA LEU A 71 -8.33 7.76 -3.32
C LEU A 71 -9.55 6.87 -3.10
N VAL A 72 -9.60 5.75 -3.82
CA VAL A 72 -10.62 4.72 -3.66
C VAL A 72 -10.02 3.47 -3.03
N PRO A 73 -10.52 3.01 -1.88
CA PRO A 73 -10.06 1.78 -1.26
C PRO A 73 -10.48 0.55 -2.08
N VAL A 74 -9.52 -0.30 -2.42
CA VAL A 74 -9.71 -1.56 -3.15
C VAL A 74 -9.29 -2.76 -2.30
N LEU A 75 -9.69 -3.97 -2.71
CA LEU A 75 -9.36 -5.24 -2.03
C LEU A 75 -9.70 -5.25 -0.53
N LYS A 76 -10.81 -4.60 -0.12
CA LYS A 76 -11.20 -4.48 1.30
C LYS A 76 -11.31 -5.82 2.03
N ASP A 77 -11.72 -6.88 1.33
CA ASP A 77 -11.82 -8.24 1.87
C ASP A 77 -10.45 -8.87 2.23
N TRP A 78 -9.36 -8.22 1.82
CA TRP A 78 -7.99 -8.64 2.04
C TRP A 78 -7.24 -7.73 3.01
N TRP A 79 -7.92 -6.77 3.62
CA TRP A 79 -7.29 -5.89 4.60
C TRP A 79 -7.04 -6.66 5.89
N PRO A 80 -5.88 -6.47 6.54
CA PRO A 80 -5.63 -7.02 7.86
C PRO A 80 -6.75 -6.60 8.83
N LEU A 81 -7.39 -7.59 9.45
CA LEU A 81 -8.48 -7.35 10.41
C LEU A 81 -7.94 -6.80 11.74
N TRP A 82 -6.63 -6.87 11.94
CA TRP A 82 -5.96 -6.44 13.17
C TRP A 82 -4.73 -5.59 12.85
N SER A 83 -4.75 -4.32 13.30
CA SER A 83 -3.56 -3.46 13.38
C SER A 83 -2.77 -3.81 14.65
N GLY A 84 -2.28 -5.04 14.73
CA GLY A 84 -1.52 -5.51 15.88
C GLY A 84 -0.08 -5.04 15.85
N PHE A 85 0.21 -3.82 16.30
CA PHE A 85 1.55 -3.49 16.79
C PHE A 85 1.66 -4.03 18.22
N HIS A 86 2.42 -5.11 18.42
CA HIS A 86 3.01 -5.42 19.72
C HIS A 86 4.40 -4.77 19.76
N LEU A 87 4.56 -3.81 20.68
CA LEU A 87 5.86 -3.30 21.13
C LEU A 87 6.55 -4.34 22.02
#